data_AF-A0A3A8TWZ9-F1
#
_entry.id   AF-A0A3A8TWZ9-F1
#
_cell.length_a   1.000
_cell.length_b   1.000
_cell.length_c   1.000
_cell.angle_alpha   90.00
_cell.angle_beta   90.00
_cell.angle_gamma   90.00
#
_symmetry.space_group_name_H-M   'P 1'
#
loop_
_entity.id
_entity.type
_entity.pdbx_description
1 polymer ?
#
loop_
_entity_poly.entity_id
_entity_poly.type
_entity_poly.pdbx_seq_one_letter_code
_entity_poly.pdbx_strand_id
1 'polypeptide(L)'
;MSAFIRDVLAAYFTAAVLVAVGFGLLRAALALGMERRLDARQTLRVGRVALGLAVLLPFVALVAREWMPSAPLFKFERSLVSYAAPLTSVEARPVLGAVPETRSSGMGLPWAMVGMGLVGAGALAFLAWELRRYARLRRKLETLPVLRRVGRVRVVLGDAADGAFSVWFPGGGAWAVVPAEVLVDSEALRLTVRHELQHHRQRDTVFAYARLGFDSAFFWNPFARAFSRWLAERQEFACDEALVAVKHVSADAYARCLLQASLRVPVALSLPAGVTGMSHPTVRRIHMLFQTRPRSSVRTLGLSLSLALVLAPLALWAQGAVRGRAVSLTEARALAEAGQKAGDLPVVVDAAVVEQLNKFVTTPKGRDFMRKALANLQEHREAMTGTLRSRSLPEGLLAVAMVESAVSNLPETSREPSMAPGSRGAGVWMFIPETARRYGLKVEAGRDERLDVARETEAAASLFQALYERYGDWRLALAAYNQGEGVVDRVLAESGVRDVSELVRTGKLNGYTATVQAGVLLLRNPHLLD
;
A
#
# COMPACT_ATOMS: atom_id res chain seq x y z
N MET A 1 -9.46 12.78 -6.88
CA MET A 1 -9.39 11.41 -6.32
C MET A 1 -8.75 11.49 -4.94
N SER A 2 -9.39 10.99 -3.87
CA SER A 2 -8.82 11.05 -2.51
C SER A 2 -7.51 10.24 -2.43
N ALA A 3 -6.61 10.60 -1.52
CA ALA A 3 -5.35 9.88 -1.30
C ALA A 3 -5.59 8.37 -1.06
N PHE A 4 -6.64 8.06 -0.27
CA PHE A 4 -7.09 6.70 -0.01
C PHE A 4 -7.39 5.89 -1.29
N ILE A 5 -8.12 6.47 -2.25
CA ILE A 5 -8.46 5.76 -3.49
C ILE A 5 -7.19 5.46 -4.30
N ARG A 6 -6.25 6.40 -4.37
CA ARG A 6 -4.96 6.22 -5.06
C ARG A 6 -4.16 5.05 -4.48
N ASP A 7 -4.13 4.98 -3.16
CA ASP A 7 -3.42 3.95 -2.40
C ASP A 7 -4.01 2.56 -2.60
N VAL A 8 -5.34 2.44 -2.54
CA VAL A 8 -6.06 1.18 -2.83
C VAL A 8 -5.81 0.70 -4.26
N LEU A 9 -5.76 1.63 -5.22
CA LEU A 9 -5.46 1.30 -6.62
C LEU A 9 -4.01 0.83 -6.81
N ALA A 10 -3.05 1.52 -6.18
CA ALA A 10 -1.65 1.11 -6.21
C ALA A 10 -1.48 -0.31 -5.65
N ALA A 11 -2.17 -0.63 -4.55
CA ALA A 11 -2.23 -1.97 -4.00
C ALA A 11 -2.85 -2.99 -4.97
N TYR A 12 -3.97 -2.64 -5.64
CA TYR A 12 -4.61 -3.49 -6.64
C TYR A 12 -3.70 -3.80 -7.85
N PHE A 13 -3.04 -2.79 -8.42
CA PHE A 13 -2.10 -3.02 -9.55
C PHE A 13 -0.87 -3.81 -9.11
N THR A 14 -0.38 -3.56 -7.90
CA THR A 14 0.70 -4.36 -7.30
C THR A 14 0.26 -5.81 -7.15
N ALA A 15 -0.98 -6.06 -6.71
CA ALA A 15 -1.54 -7.41 -6.64
C ALA A 15 -1.60 -8.06 -8.02
N ALA A 16 -1.99 -7.34 -9.08
CA ALA A 16 -2.01 -7.86 -10.45
C ALA A 16 -0.61 -8.33 -10.92
N VAL A 17 0.44 -7.58 -10.57
CA VAL A 17 1.84 -7.93 -10.88
C VAL A 17 2.30 -9.11 -10.02
N LEU A 18 2.04 -9.08 -8.71
CA LEU A 18 2.43 -10.16 -7.81
C LEU A 18 1.73 -11.48 -8.12
N VAL A 19 0.51 -11.46 -8.67
CA VAL A 19 -0.17 -12.66 -9.18
C VAL A 19 0.65 -13.30 -10.30
N ALA A 20 1.18 -12.50 -11.23
CA ALA A 20 2.04 -13.02 -12.31
C ALA A 20 3.38 -13.54 -11.78
N VAL A 21 4.04 -12.78 -10.89
CA VAL A 21 5.32 -13.16 -10.27
C VAL A 21 5.17 -14.42 -9.42
N GLY A 22 4.17 -14.46 -8.54
CA GLY A 22 3.90 -15.59 -7.67
C GLY A 22 3.54 -16.85 -8.46
N PHE A 23 2.77 -16.72 -9.54
CA PHE A 23 2.49 -17.84 -10.44
C PHE A 23 3.76 -18.35 -11.14
N GLY A 24 4.59 -17.44 -11.66
CA GLY A 24 5.87 -17.78 -12.30
C GLY A 24 6.82 -18.51 -11.35
N LEU A 25 7.02 -17.97 -10.14
CA LEU A 25 7.84 -18.59 -9.10
C LEU A 25 7.34 -19.97 -8.70
N LEU A 26 6.03 -20.13 -8.51
CA LEU A 26 5.42 -21.42 -8.20
C LEU A 26 5.66 -22.43 -9.33
N ARG A 27 5.45 -22.04 -10.59
CA ARG A 27 5.66 -22.90 -11.76
C ARG A 27 7.13 -23.29 -11.91
N ALA A 28 8.05 -22.36 -11.71
CA ALA A 28 9.50 -22.62 -11.71
C ALA A 28 9.89 -23.61 -10.60
N ALA A 29 9.42 -23.39 -9.37
CA ALA A 29 9.69 -24.29 -8.25
C ALA A 29 9.21 -25.73 -8.53
N LEU A 30 8.00 -25.87 -9.09
CA LEU A 30 7.45 -27.17 -9.48
C LEU A 30 8.27 -27.83 -10.60
N ALA A 31 8.68 -27.07 -11.62
CA ALA A 31 9.49 -27.53 -12.74
C ALA A 31 10.91 -27.98 -12.33
N LEU A 32 11.50 -27.34 -11.31
CA LEU A 32 12.81 -27.71 -10.73
C LEU A 32 12.77 -28.98 -9.87
N GLY A 33 11.72 -29.80 -10.00
CA GLY A 33 11.63 -31.12 -9.36
C GLY A 33 10.81 -31.15 -8.07
N MET A 34 10.18 -30.05 -7.64
CA MET A 34 9.25 -30.07 -6.51
C MET A 34 7.93 -30.78 -6.85
N GLU A 35 7.53 -30.86 -8.13
CA GLU A 35 6.32 -31.58 -8.54
C GLU A 35 6.40 -33.08 -8.21
N ARG A 36 7.58 -33.71 -8.29
CA ARG A 36 7.78 -35.12 -7.89
C ARG A 36 7.76 -35.35 -6.38
N ARG A 37 7.78 -34.26 -5.59
CA ARG A 37 7.95 -34.30 -4.13
C ARG A 37 6.69 -33.93 -3.36
N LEU A 38 5.67 -33.42 -4.05
CA LEU A 38 4.39 -33.00 -3.50
C LEU A 38 3.27 -33.85 -4.11
N ASP A 39 2.29 -34.21 -3.30
CA ASP A 39 1.06 -34.81 -3.80
C ASP A 39 0.12 -33.75 -4.42
N ALA A 40 -0.95 -34.17 -5.11
CA ALA A 40 -1.81 -33.24 -5.83
C ALA A 40 -2.53 -32.26 -4.89
N ARG A 41 -2.96 -32.73 -3.72
CA ARG A 41 -3.57 -31.88 -2.67
C ARG A 41 -2.58 -30.87 -2.11
N GLN A 42 -1.35 -31.26 -1.89
CA GLN A 42 -0.26 -30.43 -1.41
C GLN A 42 0.08 -29.34 -2.43
N THR A 43 0.20 -29.70 -3.71
CA THR A 43 0.41 -28.73 -4.80
C THR A 43 -0.75 -27.74 -4.88
N LEU A 44 -2.00 -28.20 -4.76
CA LEU A 44 -3.17 -27.30 -4.73
C LEU A 44 -3.13 -26.35 -3.53
N ARG A 45 -2.75 -26.83 -2.34
CA ARG A 45 -2.63 -25.98 -1.14
C ARG A 45 -1.57 -24.90 -1.32
N VAL A 46 -0.38 -25.26 -1.79
CA VAL A 46 0.68 -24.27 -2.08
C VAL A 46 0.20 -23.26 -3.12
N GLY A 47 -0.51 -23.72 -4.16
CA GLY A 47 -1.11 -22.84 -5.15
C GLY A 47 -2.11 -21.84 -4.56
N ARG A 48 -3.02 -22.30 -3.70
CA ARG A 48 -4.00 -21.43 -3.00
C ARG A 48 -3.30 -20.43 -2.09
N VAL A 49 -2.25 -20.84 -1.38
CA VAL A 49 -1.44 -19.95 -0.53
C VAL A 49 -0.69 -18.91 -1.36
N ALA A 50 -0.04 -19.32 -2.45
CA ALA A 50 0.67 -18.42 -3.35
C ALA A 50 -0.27 -17.34 -3.94
N LEU A 51 -1.46 -17.74 -4.37
CA LEU A 51 -2.49 -16.81 -4.84
C LEU A 51 -2.94 -15.86 -3.72
N GLY A 52 -3.23 -16.39 -2.53
CA GLY A 52 -3.63 -15.59 -1.38
C GLY A 52 -2.56 -14.56 -0.97
N LEU A 53 -1.29 -14.96 -0.93
CA LEU A 53 -0.16 -14.06 -0.67
C LEU A 53 -0.08 -12.96 -1.73
N ALA A 54 -0.11 -13.31 -3.01
CA ALA A 54 -0.02 -12.35 -4.10
C ALA A 54 -1.16 -11.30 -4.08
N VAL A 55 -2.37 -11.71 -3.72
CA VAL A 55 -3.54 -10.82 -3.67
C VAL A 55 -3.57 -9.99 -2.38
N LEU A 56 -3.27 -10.57 -1.22
CA LEU A 56 -3.46 -9.91 0.08
C LEU A 56 -2.27 -9.07 0.53
N LEU A 57 -1.03 -9.49 0.23
CA LEU A 57 0.18 -8.80 0.71
C LEU A 57 0.24 -7.32 0.33
N PRO A 58 -0.16 -6.86 -0.87
CA PRO A 58 -0.16 -5.44 -1.20
C PRO A 58 -1.05 -4.60 -0.29
N PHE A 59 -2.21 -5.13 0.10
CA PHE A 59 -3.13 -4.43 1.01
C PHE A 59 -2.64 -4.47 2.45
N VAL A 60 -2.05 -5.58 2.88
CA VAL A 60 -1.39 -5.67 4.20
C VAL A 60 -0.21 -4.69 4.26
N ALA A 61 0.61 -4.63 3.21
CA ALA A 61 1.72 -3.69 3.09
C ALA A 61 1.23 -2.23 3.10
N LEU A 62 0.08 -1.95 2.49
CA LEU A 62 -0.54 -0.64 2.51
C LEU A 62 -0.91 -0.17 3.92
N VAL A 63 -1.33 -1.07 4.80
CA VAL A 63 -1.62 -0.76 6.20
C VAL A 63 -0.33 -0.72 7.02
N ALA A 64 0.55 -1.71 6.84
CA ALA A 64 1.81 -1.83 7.57
C ALA A 64 2.74 -0.63 7.33
N ARG A 65 2.69 0.00 6.14
CA ARG A 65 3.51 1.19 5.84
C ARG A 65 3.26 2.36 6.77
N GLU A 66 2.09 2.46 7.43
CA GLU A 66 1.83 3.53 8.40
C GLU A 66 2.65 3.36 9.68
N TRP A 67 3.06 2.12 9.96
CA TRP A 67 3.76 1.72 11.18
C TRP A 67 5.26 1.53 10.95
N MET A 68 5.72 1.53 9.68
CA MET A 68 7.12 1.32 9.34
C MET A 68 7.91 2.65 9.31
N PRO A 69 9.07 2.72 10.01
CA PRO A 69 9.97 3.87 9.93
C PRO A 69 10.45 4.07 8.49
N SER A 70 10.63 5.33 8.08
CA SER A 70 11.19 5.71 6.78
C SER A 70 12.65 5.30 6.70
N ALA A 71 12.90 4.04 6.34
CA ALA A 71 14.22 3.60 5.95
C ALA A 71 14.61 4.29 4.64
N PRO A 72 15.84 4.83 4.51
CA PRO A 72 16.33 5.29 3.23
C PRO A 72 16.39 4.08 2.28
N LEU A 73 15.55 4.08 1.25
CA LEU A 73 15.57 3.03 0.23
C LEU A 73 16.95 3.06 -0.45
N PHE A 74 17.64 1.92 -0.38
CA PHE A 74 18.88 1.67 -1.10
C PHE A 74 18.64 1.88 -2.60
N LYS A 75 19.32 2.86 -3.22
CA LYS A 75 19.38 3.01 -4.68
C LYS A 75 20.80 2.74 -5.16
N PHE A 76 20.89 1.90 -6.19
CA PHE A 76 22.11 1.47 -6.88
C PHE A 76 22.96 2.65 -7.41
N GLU A 77 22.35 3.83 -7.61
CA GLU A 77 23.03 5.06 -8.03
C GLU A 77 24.17 5.49 -7.07
N ARG A 78 24.09 5.16 -5.77
CA ARG A 78 25.19 5.43 -4.82
C ARG A 78 26.49 4.68 -5.14
N SER A 79 26.43 3.58 -5.91
CA SER A 79 27.64 2.84 -6.28
C SER A 79 28.43 3.51 -7.41
N LEU A 80 27.79 4.38 -8.21
CA LEU A 80 28.45 5.06 -9.32
C LEU A 80 28.97 6.45 -8.92
N VAL A 81 28.23 7.18 -8.07
CA VAL A 81 28.63 8.52 -7.63
C VAL A 81 29.85 8.48 -6.70
N SER A 82 30.05 7.37 -5.96
CA SER A 82 31.22 7.19 -5.10
C SER A 82 32.56 7.08 -5.86
N TYR A 83 32.52 6.89 -7.19
CA TYR A 83 33.71 6.84 -8.05
C TYR A 83 34.01 8.16 -8.77
N ALA A 84 33.13 9.17 -8.68
CA ALA A 84 33.40 10.50 -9.18
C ALA A 84 34.01 11.36 -8.06
N ALA A 85 35.34 11.25 -7.90
CA ALA A 85 36.17 12.20 -7.16
C ALA A 85 35.87 13.67 -7.61
N PRO A 86 36.18 14.70 -6.78
CA PRO A 86 35.65 16.04 -6.98
C PRO A 86 36.14 16.61 -8.31
N LEU A 87 35.23 16.75 -9.27
CA LEU A 87 35.50 17.52 -10.46
C LEU A 87 35.60 18.99 -10.03
N THR A 88 36.80 19.51 -10.17
CA THR A 88 37.16 20.92 -10.07
C THR A 88 36.11 21.81 -10.74
N SER A 89 35.87 22.98 -10.14
CA SER A 89 34.95 24.01 -10.62
C SER A 89 35.29 24.39 -12.06
N VAL A 90 34.57 23.84 -13.03
CA VAL A 90 34.57 24.33 -14.40
C VAL A 90 33.60 25.50 -14.44
N GLU A 91 34.12 26.69 -14.74
CA GLU A 91 33.32 27.87 -15.05
C GLU A 91 32.31 27.54 -16.16
N ALA A 92 31.03 27.64 -15.84
CA ALA A 92 29.96 27.44 -16.80
C ALA A 92 30.00 28.58 -17.83
N ARG A 93 30.46 28.28 -19.05
CA ARG A 93 30.19 29.15 -20.21
C ARG A 93 28.70 29.11 -20.54
N PRO A 94 28.08 30.25 -20.88
CA PRO A 94 26.66 30.28 -21.23
C PRO A 94 26.46 29.56 -22.55
N VAL A 95 25.71 28.45 -22.52
CA VAL A 95 25.24 27.80 -23.74
C VAL A 95 24.08 28.64 -24.28
N LEU A 96 24.35 29.35 -25.37
CA LEU A 96 23.35 29.98 -26.22
C LEU A 96 22.45 28.90 -26.81
N GLY A 97 21.20 28.87 -26.35
CA GLY A 97 20.16 28.00 -26.90
C GLY A 97 19.06 27.82 -25.87
N ALA A 98 18.03 28.66 -25.95
CA ALA A 98 16.80 28.48 -25.20
C ALA A 98 16.23 27.09 -25.55
N VAL A 99 16.36 26.14 -24.61
CA VAL A 99 15.51 24.95 -24.59
C VAL A 99 14.10 25.49 -24.39
N PRO A 100 13.13 25.25 -25.29
CA PRO A 100 11.79 25.70 -25.05
C PRO A 100 11.31 25.03 -23.77
N GLU A 101 10.97 25.83 -22.76
CA GLU A 101 10.22 25.35 -21.61
C GLU A 101 8.98 24.67 -22.16
N THR A 102 8.97 23.34 -22.15
CA THR A 102 7.75 22.57 -22.28
C THR A 102 6.93 22.89 -21.05
N ARG A 103 6.12 23.95 -21.14
CA ARG A 103 4.97 24.17 -20.25
C ARG A 103 4.21 22.85 -20.25
N SER A 104 4.36 22.08 -19.19
CA SER A 104 3.56 20.91 -18.92
C SER A 104 2.16 21.43 -18.62
N SER A 105 1.40 21.68 -19.68
CA SER A 105 -0.02 21.96 -19.63
C SER A 105 -0.68 20.93 -18.71
N GLY A 106 -1.31 21.41 -17.65
CA GLY A 106 -1.97 20.62 -16.62
C GLY A 106 -3.14 19.79 -17.15
N MET A 107 -2.83 18.73 -17.90
CA MET A 107 -3.78 17.79 -18.48
C MET A 107 -3.36 16.33 -18.24
N GLY A 108 -2.76 16.05 -17.08
CA GLY A 108 -2.22 14.72 -16.73
C GLY A 108 -3.15 13.79 -15.95
N LEU A 109 -4.45 14.11 -15.84
CA LEU A 109 -5.37 13.37 -14.94
C LEU A 109 -6.69 12.77 -15.52
N PRO A 110 -7.09 12.91 -16.81
CA PRO A 110 -8.32 12.27 -17.28
C PRO A 110 -8.14 10.79 -17.66
N TRP A 111 -7.03 10.42 -18.32
CA TRP A 111 -6.88 9.06 -18.89
C TRP A 111 -6.74 7.96 -17.84
N ALA A 112 -6.05 8.21 -16.72
CA ALA A 112 -5.94 7.25 -15.64
C ALA A 112 -7.30 6.98 -14.96
N MET A 113 -8.14 8.01 -14.82
CA MET A 113 -9.49 7.88 -14.28
C MET A 113 -10.44 7.17 -15.25
N VAL A 114 -10.33 7.45 -16.55
CA VAL A 114 -11.08 6.75 -17.60
C VAL A 114 -10.69 5.26 -17.64
N GLY A 115 -9.39 4.95 -17.64
CA GLY A 115 -8.88 3.58 -17.57
C GLY A 115 -9.36 2.84 -16.33
N MET A 116 -9.37 3.50 -15.17
CA MET A 116 -9.89 2.96 -13.92
C MET A 116 -11.40 2.68 -13.99
N GLY A 117 -12.17 3.60 -14.53
CA GLY A 117 -13.61 3.43 -14.74
C GLY A 117 -13.90 2.23 -15.63
N LEU A 118 -13.10 2.04 -16.70
CA LEU A 118 -13.22 0.91 -17.60
C LEU A 118 -12.87 -0.43 -16.95
N VAL A 119 -11.82 -0.50 -16.13
CA VAL A 119 -11.46 -1.72 -15.38
C VAL A 119 -12.55 -2.09 -14.37
N GLY A 120 -13.03 -1.11 -13.60
CA GLY A 120 -14.12 -1.33 -12.64
C GLY A 120 -15.42 -1.76 -13.31
N ALA A 121 -15.82 -1.07 -14.38
CA ALA A 121 -17.01 -1.41 -15.16
C ALA A 121 -16.88 -2.80 -15.81
N GLY A 122 -15.70 -3.15 -16.34
CA GLY A 122 -15.43 -4.46 -16.91
C GLY A 122 -15.54 -5.59 -15.89
N ALA A 123 -14.98 -5.40 -14.69
CA ALA A 123 -15.08 -6.37 -13.60
C ALA A 123 -16.54 -6.59 -13.17
N LEU A 124 -17.33 -5.52 -13.04
CA LEU A 124 -18.75 -5.59 -12.70
C LEU A 124 -19.58 -6.26 -13.80
N ALA A 125 -19.32 -5.92 -15.07
CA ALA A 125 -20.00 -6.52 -16.21
C ALA A 125 -19.72 -8.02 -16.31
N PHE A 126 -18.46 -8.44 -16.12
CA PHE A 126 -18.07 -9.84 -16.09
C PHE A 126 -18.76 -10.60 -14.94
N LEU A 127 -18.75 -10.02 -13.74
CA LEU A 127 -19.41 -10.60 -12.57
C LEU A 127 -20.93 -10.75 -12.82
N ALA A 128 -21.58 -9.70 -13.34
CA ALA A 128 -23.01 -9.74 -13.65
C ALA A 128 -23.35 -10.79 -14.71
N TRP A 129 -22.49 -10.95 -15.73
CA TRP A 129 -22.64 -11.99 -16.75
C TRP A 129 -22.56 -13.40 -16.15
N GLU A 130 -21.56 -13.67 -15.30
CA GLU A 130 -21.44 -14.97 -14.60
C GLU A 130 -22.60 -15.23 -13.64
N LEU A 131 -23.03 -14.24 -12.85
CA LEU A 131 -24.20 -14.39 -11.96
C LEU A 131 -25.48 -14.72 -12.74
N ARG A 132 -25.68 -14.15 -13.93
CA ARG A 132 -26.79 -14.53 -14.82
C ARG A 132 -26.68 -15.98 -15.29
N ARG A 133 -25.46 -16.46 -15.61
CA ARG A 133 -25.23 -17.87 -15.96
C ARG A 133 -25.56 -18.80 -14.78
N TYR A 134 -25.13 -18.45 -13.57
CA TYR A 134 -25.48 -19.17 -12.34
C TYR A 134 -27.00 -19.21 -12.09
N ALA A 135 -27.70 -18.09 -12.27
CA ALA A 135 -29.15 -18.03 -12.10
C ALA A 135 -29.92 -18.86 -13.15
N ARG A 136 -29.41 -18.96 -14.38
CA ARG A 136 -29.95 -19.87 -15.41
C ARG A 136 -29.68 -21.33 -15.06
N LEU A 137 -28.46 -21.65 -14.63
CA LEU A 137 -28.10 -23.00 -14.21
C LEU A 137 -28.97 -23.47 -13.05
N ARG A 138 -29.16 -22.64 -12.01
CA ARG A 138 -30.02 -22.99 -10.87
C ARG A 138 -31.43 -23.36 -11.31
N ARG A 139 -32.05 -22.54 -12.17
CA ARG A 139 -33.38 -22.81 -12.72
C ARG A 139 -33.43 -24.12 -13.50
N LYS A 140 -32.41 -24.40 -14.32
CA LYS A 140 -32.27 -25.68 -15.04
C LYS A 140 -32.18 -26.87 -14.07
N LEU A 141 -31.40 -26.76 -13.00
CA LEU A 141 -31.22 -27.86 -12.04
C LEU A 141 -32.49 -28.16 -11.25
N GLU A 142 -33.31 -27.14 -10.97
CA GLU A 142 -34.60 -27.31 -10.28
C GLU A 142 -35.62 -28.10 -11.11
N THR A 143 -35.47 -28.17 -12.44
CA THR A 143 -36.34 -28.96 -13.32
C THR A 143 -35.86 -30.38 -13.58
N LEU A 144 -34.61 -30.73 -13.19
CA LEU A 144 -34.04 -32.05 -13.46
C LEU A 144 -34.54 -33.11 -12.46
N PRO A 145 -34.68 -34.38 -12.91
CA PRO A 145 -35.13 -35.45 -12.02
C PRO A 145 -34.06 -35.77 -10.98
N VAL A 146 -34.49 -35.88 -9.72
CA VAL A 146 -33.62 -36.20 -8.57
C VAL A 146 -33.45 -37.71 -8.48
N LEU A 147 -32.24 -38.20 -8.71
CA LEU A 147 -31.90 -39.61 -8.56
C LEU A 147 -31.90 -40.03 -7.08
N ARG A 148 -31.23 -39.25 -6.23
CA ARG A 148 -31.11 -39.51 -4.79
C ARG A 148 -30.62 -38.28 -4.03
N ARG A 149 -30.79 -38.29 -2.72
CA ARG A 149 -30.13 -37.34 -1.80
C ARG A 149 -29.04 -38.05 -1.01
N VAL A 150 -27.86 -37.44 -0.94
CA VAL A 150 -26.73 -37.94 -0.13
C VAL A 150 -26.35 -36.88 0.87
N GLY A 151 -26.78 -37.05 2.12
CA GLY A 151 -26.70 -36.01 3.14
C GLY A 151 -27.42 -34.74 2.67
N ARG A 152 -26.68 -33.64 2.54
CA ARG A 152 -27.19 -32.34 2.06
C ARG A 152 -27.05 -32.11 0.55
N VAL A 153 -26.54 -33.09 -0.19
CA VAL A 153 -26.30 -32.98 -1.64
C VAL A 153 -27.43 -33.65 -2.41
N ARG A 154 -28.04 -32.93 -3.36
CA ARG A 154 -29.00 -33.46 -4.33
C ARG A 154 -28.26 -34.02 -5.53
N VAL A 155 -28.41 -35.31 -5.80
CA VAL A 155 -27.88 -35.95 -7.01
C VAL A 155 -28.98 -35.97 -8.06
N VAL A 156 -28.77 -35.28 -9.18
CA VAL A 156 -29.74 -35.14 -10.27
C VAL A 156 -29.19 -35.71 -11.56
N LEU A 157 -30.08 -36.18 -12.44
CA LEU A 157 -29.71 -36.66 -13.77
C LEU A 157 -29.67 -35.48 -14.74
N GLY A 158 -28.51 -35.26 -15.35
CA GLY A 158 -28.29 -34.28 -16.40
C GLY A 158 -28.26 -34.91 -17.79
N ASP A 159 -28.14 -34.05 -18.79
CA ASP A 159 -27.95 -34.45 -20.19
C ASP A 159 -26.51 -34.94 -20.43
N ALA A 160 -26.32 -35.86 -21.37
CA ALA A 160 -25.01 -36.36 -21.81
C ALA A 160 -24.05 -35.21 -22.14
N ALA A 161 -24.59 -34.18 -22.81
CA ALA A 161 -23.85 -33.00 -23.26
C ALA A 161 -23.31 -32.15 -22.11
N ASP A 162 -23.92 -32.22 -20.93
CA ASP A 162 -23.54 -31.41 -19.77
C ASP A 162 -22.40 -32.04 -18.93
N GLY A 163 -22.10 -33.33 -19.14
CA GLY A 163 -21.11 -34.06 -18.34
C GLY A 163 -21.47 -34.14 -16.86
N ALA A 164 -20.58 -34.74 -16.06
CA ALA A 164 -20.72 -34.76 -14.60
C ALA A 164 -20.09 -33.50 -13.99
N PHE A 165 -20.82 -32.86 -13.09
CA PHE A 165 -20.33 -31.68 -12.39
C PHE A 165 -21.01 -31.42 -11.04
N SER A 166 -20.36 -30.60 -10.23
CA SER A 166 -20.79 -30.21 -8.89
C SER A 166 -20.94 -28.70 -8.75
N VAL A 167 -22.01 -28.27 -8.09
CA VAL A 167 -22.27 -26.86 -7.80
C VAL A 167 -22.98 -26.69 -6.47
N TRP A 168 -22.63 -25.63 -5.76
CA TRP A 168 -23.30 -25.22 -4.52
C TRP A 168 -23.88 -23.83 -4.71
N PHE A 169 -25.07 -23.56 -4.19
CA PHE A 169 -25.68 -22.23 -4.22
C PHE A 169 -25.90 -21.71 -2.79
N PRO A 170 -25.50 -20.46 -2.48
CA PRO A 170 -25.91 -19.79 -1.24
C PRO A 170 -27.44 -19.81 -1.10
N GLY A 171 -27.94 -20.36 0.01
CA GLY A 171 -29.38 -20.55 0.26
C GLY A 171 -30.08 -21.61 -0.61
N GLY A 172 -29.42 -22.14 -1.65
CA GLY A 172 -29.97 -23.13 -2.58
C GLY A 172 -29.40 -24.55 -2.44
N GLY A 173 -28.46 -24.77 -1.52
CA GLY A 173 -27.91 -26.08 -1.20
C GLY A 173 -26.92 -26.63 -2.25
N ALA A 174 -26.47 -27.87 -2.02
CA ALA A 174 -25.46 -28.54 -2.84
C ALA A 174 -26.10 -29.48 -3.87
N TRP A 175 -25.54 -29.50 -5.08
CA TRP A 175 -26.00 -30.29 -6.21
C TRP A 175 -24.83 -31.03 -6.85
N ALA A 176 -25.09 -32.27 -7.25
CA ALA A 176 -24.22 -33.10 -8.07
C ALA A 176 -25.03 -33.56 -9.27
N VAL A 177 -24.54 -33.26 -10.47
CA VAL A 177 -25.18 -33.62 -11.73
C VAL A 177 -24.41 -34.77 -12.33
N VAL A 178 -25.13 -35.83 -12.72
CA VAL A 178 -24.55 -37.02 -13.33
C VAL A 178 -25.27 -37.30 -14.66
N PRO A 179 -24.54 -37.60 -15.75
CA PRO A 179 -25.16 -37.91 -17.03
C PRO A 179 -26.01 -39.19 -16.96
N ALA A 180 -27.15 -39.21 -17.63
CA ALA A 180 -28.07 -40.35 -17.64
C ALA A 180 -27.43 -41.64 -18.18
N GLU A 181 -26.45 -41.52 -19.07
CA GLU A 181 -25.76 -42.65 -19.73
C GLU A 181 -24.93 -43.46 -18.74
N VAL A 182 -24.55 -42.86 -17.61
CA VAL A 182 -23.79 -43.53 -16.55
C VAL A 182 -24.69 -44.51 -15.77
N LEU A 183 -26.02 -44.40 -15.87
CA LEU A 183 -26.96 -45.34 -15.23
C LEU A 183 -26.84 -46.77 -15.73
N VAL A 184 -26.33 -46.97 -16.95
CA VAL A 184 -26.18 -48.29 -17.58
C VAL A 184 -25.13 -49.15 -16.86
N ASP A 185 -24.13 -48.51 -16.23
CA ASP A 185 -23.09 -49.18 -15.48
C ASP A 185 -23.10 -48.74 -14.00
N SER A 186 -23.52 -49.64 -13.13
CA SER A 186 -23.58 -49.41 -11.68
C SER A 186 -22.24 -49.02 -11.05
N GLU A 187 -21.11 -49.51 -11.60
CA GLU A 187 -19.78 -49.15 -11.10
C GLU A 187 -19.41 -47.73 -11.53
N ALA A 188 -19.59 -47.40 -12.81
CA ALA A 188 -19.37 -46.04 -13.32
C ALA A 188 -20.25 -45.01 -12.61
N LEU A 189 -21.52 -45.35 -12.32
CA LEU A 189 -22.45 -44.48 -11.58
C LEU A 189 -21.94 -44.21 -10.17
N ARG A 190 -21.55 -45.27 -9.46
CA ARG A 190 -21.02 -45.17 -8.10
C ARG A 190 -19.75 -44.34 -8.06
N LEU A 191 -18.83 -44.52 -9.01
CA LEU A 191 -17.57 -43.78 -9.10
C LEU A 191 -17.80 -42.30 -9.42
N THR A 192 -18.65 -42.02 -10.41
CA THR A 192 -19.00 -40.64 -10.81
C THR A 192 -19.67 -39.89 -9.66
N VAL A 193 -20.69 -40.48 -9.02
CA VAL A 193 -21.36 -39.85 -7.86
C VAL A 193 -20.37 -39.60 -6.72
N ARG A 194 -19.45 -40.55 -6.43
CA ARG A 194 -18.43 -40.34 -5.39
C ARG A 194 -17.46 -39.21 -5.74
N HIS A 195 -17.07 -39.08 -7.00
CA HIS A 195 -16.24 -37.97 -7.49
C HIS A 195 -16.93 -36.61 -7.28
N GLU A 196 -18.20 -36.49 -7.70
CA GLU A 196 -18.94 -35.24 -7.53
C GLU A 196 -19.16 -34.88 -6.05
N LEU A 197 -19.48 -35.87 -5.21
CA LEU A 197 -19.56 -35.66 -3.76
C LEU A 197 -18.21 -35.27 -3.14
N GLN A 198 -17.10 -35.70 -3.73
CA GLN A 198 -15.76 -35.40 -3.24
C GLN A 198 -15.43 -33.90 -3.35
N HIS A 199 -15.90 -33.22 -4.40
CA HIS A 199 -15.77 -31.75 -4.53
C HIS A 199 -16.50 -31.02 -3.41
N HIS A 200 -17.72 -31.44 -3.06
CA HIS A 200 -18.45 -30.87 -1.92
C HIS A 200 -17.73 -31.14 -0.59
N ARG A 201 -17.20 -32.36 -0.41
CA ARG A 201 -16.45 -32.72 0.80
C ARG A 201 -15.19 -31.87 0.98
N GLN A 202 -14.51 -31.51 -0.10
CA GLN A 202 -13.31 -30.65 -0.10
C GLN A 202 -13.62 -29.14 -0.11
N ARG A 203 -14.91 -28.77 -0.15
CA ARG A 203 -15.37 -27.37 -0.30
C ARG A 203 -14.93 -26.72 -1.61
N ASP A 204 -14.65 -27.50 -2.63
CA ASP A 204 -14.21 -27.01 -3.94
C ASP A 204 -15.29 -26.11 -4.59
N THR A 205 -16.55 -26.48 -4.42
CA THR A 205 -17.72 -25.69 -4.87
C THR A 205 -17.91 -24.38 -4.09
N VAL A 206 -17.26 -24.22 -2.93
CA VAL A 206 -17.20 -22.94 -2.20
C VAL A 206 -16.02 -22.11 -2.69
N PHE A 207 -14.84 -22.72 -2.84
CA PHE A 207 -13.66 -22.05 -3.40
C PHE A 207 -13.86 -21.56 -4.83
N ALA A 208 -14.76 -22.21 -5.57
CA ALA A 208 -15.29 -21.73 -6.84
C ALA A 208 -15.82 -20.29 -6.82
N TYR A 209 -16.50 -19.86 -5.75
CA TYR A 209 -16.97 -18.47 -5.63
C TYR A 209 -15.83 -17.49 -5.36
N ALA A 210 -14.84 -17.89 -4.56
CA ALA A 210 -13.62 -17.09 -4.37
C ALA A 210 -12.88 -16.92 -5.69
N ARG A 211 -12.81 -17.99 -6.50
CA ARG A 211 -12.26 -17.96 -7.86
C ARG A 211 -13.08 -17.07 -8.80
N LEU A 212 -14.41 -17.10 -8.74
CA LEU A 212 -15.27 -16.20 -9.50
C LEU A 212 -14.97 -14.73 -9.17
N GLY A 213 -14.87 -14.39 -7.88
CA GLY A 213 -14.50 -13.04 -7.45
C GLY A 213 -13.11 -12.63 -7.97
N PHE A 214 -12.14 -13.55 -7.89
CA PHE A 214 -10.80 -13.33 -8.43
C PHE A 214 -10.79 -13.13 -9.95
N ASP A 215 -11.43 -14.03 -10.71
CA ASP A 215 -11.51 -13.95 -12.18
C ASP A 215 -12.23 -12.68 -12.62
N SER A 216 -13.22 -12.21 -11.86
CA SER A 216 -13.90 -10.93 -12.09
C SER A 216 -12.98 -9.74 -11.82
N ALA A 217 -12.28 -9.74 -10.68
CA ALA A 217 -11.38 -8.66 -10.29
C ALA A 217 -10.16 -8.54 -11.22
N PHE A 218 -9.70 -9.65 -11.80
CA PHE A 218 -8.52 -9.70 -12.66
C PHE A 218 -8.85 -10.16 -14.09
N PHE A 219 -10.07 -9.88 -14.59
CA PHE A 219 -10.57 -10.35 -15.88
C PHE A 219 -9.65 -10.00 -17.06
N TRP A 220 -8.97 -8.85 -16.99
CA TRP A 220 -8.06 -8.33 -17.99
C TRP A 220 -6.65 -8.93 -17.91
N ASN A 221 -6.30 -9.62 -16.82
CA ASN A 221 -4.95 -10.11 -16.58
C ASN A 221 -4.80 -11.56 -17.09
N PRO A 222 -4.00 -11.80 -18.14
CA PRO A 222 -3.84 -13.13 -18.71
C PRO A 222 -3.13 -14.12 -17.77
N PHE A 223 -2.23 -13.64 -16.91
CA PHE A 223 -1.54 -14.48 -15.91
C PHE A 223 -2.49 -14.88 -14.78
N ALA A 224 -3.38 -13.98 -14.35
CA ALA A 224 -4.44 -14.32 -13.40
C ALA A 224 -5.33 -15.43 -13.95
N ARG A 225 -5.78 -15.30 -15.21
CA ARG A 225 -6.58 -16.32 -15.90
C ARG A 225 -5.83 -17.65 -16.05
N ALA A 226 -4.54 -17.61 -16.37
CA ALA A 226 -3.70 -18.81 -16.45
C ALA A 226 -3.54 -19.49 -15.09
N PHE A 227 -3.30 -18.71 -14.02
CA PHE A 227 -3.18 -19.23 -12.66
C PHE A 227 -4.50 -19.83 -12.16
N SER A 228 -5.61 -19.13 -12.39
CA SER A 228 -6.97 -19.61 -12.11
C SER A 228 -7.27 -20.94 -12.79
N ARG A 229 -6.97 -21.08 -14.09
CA ARG A 229 -7.11 -22.36 -14.83
C ARG A 229 -6.20 -23.44 -14.27
N TRP A 230 -4.95 -23.11 -13.95
CA TRP A 230 -4.00 -24.05 -13.37
C TRP A 230 -4.48 -24.57 -12.00
N LEU A 231 -5.04 -23.71 -11.14
CA LEU A 231 -5.63 -24.12 -9.86
C LEU A 231 -6.83 -25.05 -10.06
N ALA A 232 -7.68 -24.76 -11.05
CA ALA A 232 -8.81 -25.61 -11.40
C ALA A 232 -8.37 -27.01 -11.81
N GLU A 233 -7.35 -27.10 -12.68
CA GLU A 233 -6.78 -28.39 -13.03
C GLU A 233 -6.25 -29.11 -11.79
N ARG A 234 -5.42 -28.46 -10.97
CA ARG A 234 -4.86 -29.08 -9.76
C ARG A 234 -5.94 -29.55 -8.78
N GLN A 235 -7.10 -28.89 -8.77
CA GLN A 235 -8.25 -29.31 -7.99
C GLN A 235 -8.82 -30.64 -8.47
N GLU A 236 -8.94 -30.86 -9.78
CA GLU A 236 -9.33 -32.16 -10.35
C GLU A 236 -8.35 -33.27 -9.93
N PHE A 237 -7.03 -33.01 -10.02
CA PHE A 237 -6.02 -33.97 -9.54
C PHE A 237 -6.15 -34.27 -8.04
N ALA A 238 -6.40 -33.26 -7.22
CA ALA A 238 -6.56 -33.42 -5.77
C ALA A 238 -7.86 -34.17 -5.40
N CYS A 239 -8.91 -34.04 -6.22
CA CYS A 239 -10.16 -34.77 -6.10
C CYS A 239 -9.96 -36.25 -6.51
N ASP A 240 -9.32 -36.50 -7.63
CA ASP A 240 -8.96 -37.84 -8.12
C ASP A 240 -8.10 -38.61 -7.11
N GLU A 241 -7.05 -37.96 -6.62
CA GLU A 241 -6.15 -38.52 -5.61
C GLU A 241 -6.94 -38.90 -4.34
N ALA A 242 -7.86 -38.03 -3.92
CA ALA A 242 -8.69 -38.28 -2.75
C ALA A 242 -9.57 -39.51 -2.89
N LEU A 243 -10.06 -39.77 -4.09
CA LEU A 243 -10.96 -40.87 -4.37
C LEU A 243 -10.21 -42.20 -4.34
N VAL A 244 -9.05 -42.28 -4.98
CA VAL A 244 -8.20 -43.48 -5.01
C VAL A 244 -7.39 -43.67 -3.72
N ALA A 245 -7.38 -42.70 -2.81
CA ALA A 245 -6.85 -42.89 -1.45
C ALA A 245 -7.75 -43.74 -0.56
N VAL A 246 -9.03 -43.91 -0.91
CA VAL A 246 -9.98 -44.74 -0.16
C VAL A 246 -9.81 -46.21 -0.58
N LYS A 247 -9.63 -47.13 0.38
CA LYS A 247 -9.41 -48.57 0.13
C LYS A 247 -10.43 -49.27 -0.79
N HIS A 248 -11.63 -48.69 -0.95
CA HIS A 248 -12.75 -49.27 -1.71
C HIS A 248 -12.93 -48.69 -3.12
N VAL A 249 -11.90 -48.05 -3.67
CA VAL A 249 -11.88 -47.57 -5.07
C VAL A 249 -10.59 -48.04 -5.73
N SER A 250 -10.71 -48.95 -6.71
CA SER A 250 -9.57 -49.38 -7.52
C SER A 250 -9.16 -48.28 -8.50
N ALA A 251 -7.86 -48.00 -8.62
CA ALA A 251 -7.31 -47.05 -9.58
C ALA A 251 -7.71 -47.40 -11.01
N ASP A 252 -7.68 -48.69 -11.39
CA ASP A 252 -8.01 -49.17 -12.73
C ASP A 252 -9.48 -48.97 -13.12
N ALA A 253 -10.43 -49.30 -12.23
CA ALA A 253 -11.85 -49.02 -12.51
C ALA A 253 -12.13 -47.52 -12.62
N TYR A 254 -11.47 -46.70 -11.79
CA TYR A 254 -11.62 -45.26 -11.87
C TYR A 254 -10.99 -44.66 -13.13
N ALA A 255 -9.82 -45.15 -13.54
CA ALA A 255 -9.18 -44.75 -14.80
C ALA A 255 -10.05 -45.06 -16.02
N ARG A 256 -10.66 -46.25 -16.06
CA ARG A 256 -11.62 -46.63 -17.11
C ARG A 256 -12.84 -45.71 -17.12
N CYS A 257 -13.38 -45.39 -15.94
CA CYS A 257 -14.51 -44.46 -15.81
C CYS A 257 -14.15 -43.06 -16.34
N LEU A 258 -12.99 -42.52 -15.98
CA LEU A 258 -12.50 -41.23 -16.50
C LEU A 258 -12.30 -41.24 -18.03
N LEU A 259 -11.73 -42.32 -18.57
CA LEU A 259 -11.52 -42.47 -20.01
C LEU A 259 -12.87 -42.50 -20.75
N GLN A 260 -13.83 -43.31 -20.28
CA GLN A 260 -15.17 -43.38 -20.86
C GLN A 260 -15.91 -42.04 -20.77
N ALA A 261 -15.80 -41.33 -19.65
CA ALA A 261 -16.38 -40.00 -19.51
C ALA A 261 -15.77 -39.02 -20.54
N SER A 262 -14.46 -39.06 -20.77
CA SER A 262 -13.80 -38.18 -21.75
C SER A 262 -14.15 -38.47 -23.21
N LEU A 263 -14.48 -39.72 -23.53
CA LEU A 263 -14.89 -40.12 -24.88
C LEU A 263 -16.33 -39.70 -25.21
N ARG A 264 -17.15 -39.46 -24.18
CA ARG A 264 -18.59 -39.17 -24.31
C ARG A 264 -18.91 -37.67 -24.29
N VAL A 265 -18.05 -36.86 -23.68
CA VAL A 265 -18.24 -35.41 -23.55
C VAL A 265 -17.65 -34.69 -24.77
N PRO A 266 -18.44 -33.95 -25.57
CA PRO A 266 -17.89 -33.13 -26.65
C PRO A 266 -16.92 -32.08 -26.08
N VAL A 267 -15.81 -31.86 -26.79
CA VAL A 267 -14.74 -30.95 -26.40
C VAL A 267 -15.31 -29.54 -26.22
N ALA A 268 -15.25 -29.05 -24.97
CA ALA A 268 -15.67 -27.72 -24.48
C ALA A 268 -17.09 -27.61 -23.86
N LEU A 269 -17.22 -28.08 -22.63
CA LEU A 269 -18.31 -27.68 -21.73
C LEU A 269 -18.13 -26.22 -21.28
N SER A 270 -19.03 -25.33 -21.69
CA SER A 270 -19.08 -23.95 -21.21
C SER A 270 -19.91 -23.86 -19.93
N LEU A 271 -19.37 -24.39 -18.84
CA LEU A 271 -19.98 -24.24 -17.51
C LEU A 271 -19.70 -22.85 -16.92
N PRO A 272 -20.59 -22.31 -16.06
CA PRO A 272 -20.31 -21.10 -15.29
C PRO A 272 -18.99 -21.19 -14.52
N ALA A 273 -18.30 -20.07 -14.38
CA ALA A 273 -17.02 -20.02 -13.69
C ALA A 273 -17.21 -20.42 -12.21
N GLY A 274 -16.64 -21.56 -11.80
CA GLY A 274 -16.81 -22.10 -10.46
C GLY A 274 -17.70 -23.35 -10.39
N VAL A 275 -18.20 -23.85 -11.51
CA VAL A 275 -18.64 -25.26 -11.57
C VAL A 275 -17.43 -26.16 -11.76
N THR A 276 -17.37 -27.26 -11.02
CA THR A 276 -16.27 -28.24 -11.05
C THR A 276 -16.75 -29.52 -11.72
N GLY A 277 -15.96 -30.13 -12.60
CA GLY A 277 -16.42 -31.28 -13.38
C GLY A 277 -15.31 -31.94 -14.21
N MET A 278 -15.63 -33.12 -14.75
CA MET A 278 -14.62 -34.07 -15.24
C MET A 278 -13.87 -33.70 -16.54
N SER A 279 -14.11 -32.55 -17.16
CA SER A 279 -13.67 -32.23 -18.54
C SER A 279 -12.30 -31.52 -18.65
N HIS A 280 -11.22 -32.11 -18.11
CA HIS A 280 -9.84 -31.57 -18.12
C HIS A 280 -8.78 -32.70 -18.17
N PRO A 281 -7.50 -32.47 -18.54
CA PRO A 281 -6.68 -33.37 -19.37
C PRO A 281 -6.62 -34.81 -18.84
N THR A 282 -7.50 -35.66 -19.38
CA THR A 282 -7.80 -37.01 -18.89
C THR A 282 -6.56 -37.88 -18.82
N VAL A 283 -5.69 -37.82 -19.83
CA VAL A 283 -4.44 -38.59 -19.87
C VAL A 283 -3.56 -38.30 -18.66
N ARG A 284 -3.37 -37.02 -18.31
CA ARG A 284 -2.54 -36.64 -17.16
C ARG A 284 -3.18 -37.08 -15.85
N ARG A 285 -4.51 -36.97 -15.72
CA ARG A 285 -5.27 -37.42 -14.54
C ARG A 285 -5.11 -38.92 -14.33
N ILE A 286 -5.35 -39.72 -15.38
CA ILE A 286 -5.18 -41.18 -15.37
C ILE A 286 -3.74 -41.54 -14.97
N HIS A 287 -2.74 -40.92 -15.59
CA HIS A 287 -1.34 -41.19 -15.27
C HIS A 287 -1.01 -40.92 -13.80
N MET A 288 -1.56 -39.85 -13.22
CA MET A 288 -1.35 -39.52 -11.80
C MET A 288 -1.91 -40.59 -10.86
N LEU A 289 -3.00 -41.28 -11.22
CA LEU A 289 -3.61 -42.32 -10.35
C LEU A 289 -2.65 -43.46 -10.01
N PHE A 290 -1.70 -43.75 -10.90
CA PHE A 290 -0.74 -44.85 -10.79
C PHE A 290 0.63 -44.42 -10.27
N GLN A 291 0.82 -43.14 -9.95
CA GLN A 291 2.08 -42.64 -9.39
C GLN A 291 2.19 -42.89 -7.88
N THR A 292 3.42 -43.07 -7.40
CA THR A 292 3.72 -43.22 -5.97
C THR A 292 3.54 -41.89 -5.24
N ARG A 293 2.92 -41.94 -4.05
CA ARG A 293 2.55 -40.73 -3.30
C ARG A 293 3.61 -40.37 -2.25
N PRO A 294 4.11 -39.13 -2.23
CA PRO A 294 5.02 -38.68 -1.19
C PRO A 294 4.30 -38.53 0.17
N ARG A 295 4.95 -38.88 1.28
CA ARG A 295 4.34 -38.94 2.63
C ARG A 295 4.50 -37.69 3.51
N SER A 296 5.31 -36.70 3.12
CA SER A 296 5.72 -35.61 4.04
C SER A 296 4.99 -34.28 3.79
N SER A 297 4.41 -33.68 4.84
CA SER A 297 3.77 -32.35 4.76
C SER A 297 4.74 -31.18 4.96
N VAL A 298 5.92 -31.41 5.55
CA VAL A 298 6.91 -30.35 5.89
C VAL A 298 7.33 -29.54 4.66
N ARG A 299 7.35 -30.18 3.48
CA ARG A 299 7.74 -29.56 2.21
C ARG A 299 6.72 -28.54 1.70
N THR A 300 5.44 -28.69 2.05
CA THR A 300 4.41 -27.70 1.70
C THR A 300 4.58 -26.41 2.46
N LEU A 301 4.90 -26.51 3.75
CA LEU A 301 5.16 -25.36 4.62
C LEU A 301 6.41 -24.63 4.15
N GLY A 302 7.49 -25.36 3.88
CA GLY A 302 8.74 -24.79 3.37
C GLY A 302 8.55 -24.00 2.09
N LEU A 303 7.89 -24.58 1.07
CA LEU A 303 7.66 -23.88 -0.20
C LEU A 303 6.73 -22.66 -0.05
N SER A 304 5.69 -22.77 0.79
CA SER A 304 4.80 -21.66 1.09
C SER A 304 5.53 -20.51 1.78
N LEU A 305 6.43 -20.83 2.72
CA LEU A 305 7.25 -19.86 3.43
C LEU A 305 8.27 -19.19 2.50
N SER A 306 8.93 -19.95 1.61
CA SER A 306 9.81 -19.40 0.59
C SER A 306 9.09 -18.41 -0.33
N LEU A 307 7.88 -18.73 -0.77
CA LEU A 307 7.07 -17.81 -1.57
C LEU A 307 6.70 -16.55 -0.78
N ALA A 308 6.34 -16.67 0.49
CA ALA A 308 6.06 -15.52 1.35
C ALA A 308 7.31 -14.63 1.54
N LEU A 309 8.48 -15.22 1.75
CA LEU A 309 9.75 -14.51 1.90
C LEU A 309 10.16 -13.73 0.65
N VAL A 310 9.71 -14.13 -0.55
CA VAL A 310 9.96 -13.39 -1.79
C VAL A 310 8.87 -12.35 -2.06
N LEU A 311 7.60 -12.72 -1.91
CA LEU A 311 6.48 -11.85 -2.26
C LEU A 311 6.27 -10.70 -1.26
N ALA A 312 6.53 -10.91 0.04
CA ALA A 312 6.31 -9.87 1.06
C ALA A 312 7.25 -8.67 0.92
N PRO A 313 8.58 -8.84 0.75
CA PRO A 313 9.47 -7.72 0.47
C PRO A 313 9.13 -6.99 -0.82
N LEU A 314 8.74 -7.72 -1.88
CA LEU A 314 8.31 -7.10 -3.14
C LEU A 314 7.03 -6.26 -2.96
N ALA A 315 6.06 -6.75 -2.19
CA ALA A 315 4.86 -6.00 -1.86
C ALA A 315 5.20 -4.74 -1.05
N LEU A 316 6.02 -4.87 -0.01
CA LEU A 316 6.47 -3.73 0.81
C LEU A 316 7.27 -2.72 -0.01
N TRP A 317 8.16 -3.17 -0.89
CA TRP A 317 8.94 -2.31 -1.77
C TRP A 317 8.05 -1.57 -2.76
N ALA A 318 7.10 -2.26 -3.41
CA ALA A 318 6.16 -1.63 -4.32
C ALA A 318 5.27 -0.59 -3.64
N GLN A 319 4.88 -0.81 -2.38
CA GLN A 319 4.13 0.17 -1.59
C GLN A 319 5.02 1.29 -1.02
N GLY A 320 6.29 1.01 -0.74
CA GLY A 320 7.28 1.93 -0.17
C GLY A 320 7.99 2.83 -1.18
N ALA A 321 8.07 2.41 -2.46
CA ALA A 321 8.61 3.19 -3.57
C ALA A 321 7.84 4.51 -3.85
N VAL A 322 6.74 4.75 -3.12
CA VAL A 322 5.94 5.97 -3.14
C VAL A 322 6.39 6.99 -2.09
N ARG A 323 7.34 6.66 -1.17
CA ARG A 323 7.95 7.69 -0.30
C ARG A 323 8.94 8.52 -1.10
N GLY A 324 8.77 9.84 -1.07
CA GLY A 324 9.72 10.79 -1.64
C GLY A 324 11.14 10.54 -1.13
N ARG A 325 12.15 10.94 -1.90
CA ARG A 325 13.57 10.81 -1.53
C ARG A 325 13.79 11.41 -0.14
N ALA A 326 14.19 10.57 0.82
CA ALA A 326 14.59 11.04 2.14
C ALA A 326 15.95 11.74 2.05
N VAL A 327 16.09 12.86 2.75
CA VAL A 327 17.33 13.64 2.87
C VAL A 327 18.24 12.94 3.88
N SER A 328 19.48 12.65 3.50
CA SER A 328 20.47 12.10 4.42
C SER A 328 21.07 13.18 5.33
N LEU A 329 21.68 12.78 6.45
CA LEU A 329 22.38 13.72 7.34
C LEU A 329 23.48 14.50 6.62
N THR A 330 24.23 13.83 5.74
CA THR A 330 25.27 14.45 4.91
C THR A 330 24.71 15.48 3.94
N GLU A 331 23.59 15.16 3.29
CA GLU A 331 22.91 16.06 2.36
C GLU A 331 22.31 17.27 3.10
N ALA A 332 21.66 17.05 4.25
CA ALA A 332 21.12 18.13 5.08
C ALA A 332 22.22 19.08 5.58
N ARG A 333 23.41 18.57 5.95
CA ARG A 333 24.57 19.41 6.31
C ARG A 333 25.05 20.25 5.14
N ALA A 334 25.19 19.65 3.95
CA ALA A 334 25.57 20.38 2.75
C ALA A 334 24.55 21.49 2.40
N LEU A 335 23.25 21.21 2.53
CA LEU A 335 22.19 22.20 2.33
C LEU A 335 22.23 23.35 3.36
N ALA A 336 22.56 23.03 4.62
CA ALA A 336 22.72 24.03 5.68
C ALA A 336 23.89 24.96 5.39
N GLU A 337 25.03 24.40 5.02
CA GLU A 337 26.25 25.15 4.69
C GLU A 337 26.06 26.03 3.45
N ALA A 338 25.50 25.46 2.37
CA ALA A 338 25.27 26.19 1.11
C ALA A 338 24.25 27.34 1.26
N GLY A 339 23.26 27.17 2.14
CA GLY A 339 22.20 28.16 2.36
C GLY A 339 22.47 29.18 3.47
N GLN A 340 23.58 29.09 4.19
CA GLN A 340 23.84 29.96 5.34
C GLN A 340 24.25 31.38 4.88
N LYS A 341 23.43 32.38 5.22
CA LYS A 341 23.74 33.81 4.99
C LYS A 341 24.31 34.44 6.26
N ALA A 342 25.18 35.43 6.09
CA ALA A 342 25.71 36.22 7.20
C ALA A 342 24.57 36.96 7.92
N GLY A 343 24.50 36.84 9.25
CA GLY A 343 23.45 37.44 10.08
C GLY A 343 22.10 36.70 10.08
N ASP A 344 21.98 35.58 9.36
CA ASP A 344 20.75 34.78 9.34
C ASP A 344 20.78 33.64 10.39
N LEU A 345 19.63 33.00 10.61
CA LEU A 345 19.43 32.00 11.66
C LEU A 345 20.38 30.81 11.47
N PRO A 346 21.20 30.43 12.47
CA PRO A 346 22.12 29.32 12.35
C PRO A 346 21.38 27.98 12.43
N VAL A 347 21.73 27.06 11.51
CA VAL A 347 21.16 25.71 11.46
C VAL A 347 22.20 24.69 11.89
N VAL A 348 21.97 24.07 13.04
CA VAL A 348 22.79 22.94 13.53
C VAL A 348 22.11 21.65 13.10
N VAL A 349 22.71 20.95 12.12
CA VAL A 349 22.11 19.73 11.57
C VAL A 349 22.51 18.50 12.38
N ASP A 350 21.56 18.03 13.19
CA ASP A 350 21.63 16.76 13.91
C ASP A 350 20.56 15.76 13.43
N ALA A 351 20.49 14.59 14.06
CA ALA A 351 19.53 13.55 13.70
C ALA A 351 18.07 14.02 13.86
N ALA A 352 17.77 14.87 14.85
CA ALA A 352 16.42 15.36 15.09
C ALA A 352 15.98 16.33 13.98
N VAL A 353 16.86 17.23 13.54
CA VAL A 353 16.58 18.13 12.40
C VAL A 353 16.33 17.34 11.12
N VAL A 354 17.14 16.32 10.83
CA VAL A 354 16.97 15.45 9.65
C VAL A 354 15.67 14.66 9.73
N GLU A 355 15.28 14.19 10.90
CA GLU A 355 14.01 13.51 11.10
C GLU A 355 12.83 14.44 10.79
N GLN A 356 12.85 15.68 11.30
CA GLN A 356 11.80 16.66 11.04
C GLN A 356 11.76 17.09 9.58
N LEU A 357 12.92 17.32 8.94
CA LEU A 357 12.99 17.62 7.51
C LEU A 357 12.41 16.48 6.68
N ASN A 358 12.72 15.22 7.02
CA ASN A 358 12.14 14.08 6.35
C ASN A 358 10.63 13.95 6.58
N LYS A 359 10.12 14.31 7.77
CA LYS A 359 8.67 14.42 7.99
C LYS A 359 8.04 15.43 7.03
N PHE A 360 8.71 16.55 6.75
CA PHE A 360 8.23 17.58 5.83
C PHE A 360 8.23 17.13 4.37
N VAL A 361 9.28 16.46 3.91
CA VAL A 361 9.46 16.17 2.47
C VAL A 361 9.01 14.78 2.05
N THR A 362 8.91 13.82 2.97
CA THR A 362 8.57 12.41 2.62
C THR A 362 7.14 12.02 2.95
N THR A 363 6.46 12.72 3.88
CA THR A 363 5.09 12.39 4.27
C THR A 363 4.07 13.23 3.49
N PRO A 364 2.92 12.67 3.06
CA PRO A 364 1.89 13.46 2.37
C PRO A 364 1.42 14.66 3.19
N LYS A 365 1.15 14.45 4.49
CA LYS A 365 0.73 15.51 5.42
C LYS A 365 1.78 16.63 5.50
N GLY A 366 3.05 16.28 5.68
CA GLY A 366 4.14 17.25 5.77
C GLY A 366 4.32 18.02 4.47
N ARG A 367 4.31 17.34 3.32
CA ARG A 367 4.46 18.00 2.02
C ARG A 367 3.33 18.96 1.72
N ASP A 368 2.09 18.53 1.94
CA ASP A 368 0.91 19.37 1.70
C ASP A 368 0.92 20.59 2.63
N PHE A 369 1.26 20.39 3.91
CA PHE A 369 1.41 21.47 4.89
C PHE A 369 2.50 22.47 4.49
N MET A 370 3.70 22.01 4.12
CA MET A 370 4.80 22.91 3.77
C MET A 370 4.62 23.58 2.41
N ARG A 371 3.94 22.94 1.45
CA ARG A 371 3.54 23.61 0.20
C ARG A 371 2.53 24.71 0.46
N LYS A 372 1.54 24.47 1.31
CA LYS A 372 0.61 25.51 1.78
C LYS A 372 1.39 26.64 2.44
N ALA A 373 2.34 26.31 3.33
CA ALA A 373 3.17 27.30 4.01
C ALA A 373 3.96 28.18 3.04
N LEU A 374 4.62 27.60 2.05
CA LEU A 374 5.38 28.36 1.05
C LEU A 374 4.46 29.20 0.16
N ALA A 375 3.28 28.70 -0.20
CA ALA A 375 2.30 29.44 -0.99
C ALA A 375 1.77 30.66 -0.22
N ASN A 376 1.32 30.47 1.03
CA ASN A 376 0.85 31.53 1.90
C ASN A 376 1.96 32.54 2.23
N LEU A 377 3.20 32.06 2.37
CA LEU A 377 4.34 32.95 2.60
C LEU A 377 4.52 33.91 1.43
N GLN A 378 4.27 33.52 0.17
CA GLN A 378 4.37 34.46 -0.97
C GLN A 378 3.41 35.65 -0.83
N GLU A 379 2.24 35.45 -0.23
CA GLU A 379 1.23 36.50 -0.02
C GLU A 379 1.64 37.48 1.09
N HIS A 380 2.18 36.96 2.20
CA HIS A 380 2.51 37.77 3.38
C HIS A 380 3.99 38.15 3.50
N ARG A 381 4.84 37.74 2.54
CA ARG A 381 6.30 37.87 2.61
C ARG A 381 6.75 39.29 2.84
N GLU A 382 6.26 40.26 2.08
CA GLU A 382 6.77 41.64 2.19
C GLU A 382 6.50 42.25 3.57
N ALA A 383 5.29 42.06 4.10
CA ALA A 383 4.93 42.53 5.43
C ALA A 383 5.81 41.88 6.52
N MET A 384 5.98 40.56 6.47
CA MET A 384 6.72 39.84 7.50
C MET A 384 8.24 40.05 7.40
N THR A 385 8.79 39.91 6.20
CA THR A 385 10.22 40.11 5.94
C THR A 385 10.63 41.58 6.14
N GLY A 386 9.76 42.52 5.79
CA GLY A 386 9.99 43.95 6.00
C GLY A 386 10.24 44.29 7.47
N THR A 387 9.35 43.85 8.37
CA THR A 387 9.49 44.04 9.82
C THR A 387 10.73 43.36 10.40
N LEU A 388 11.04 42.13 9.96
CA LEU A 388 12.26 41.45 10.42
C LEU A 388 13.52 42.21 10.00
N ARG A 389 13.59 42.68 8.74
CA ARG A 389 14.72 43.48 8.24
C ARG A 389 14.86 44.82 8.95
N SER A 390 13.76 45.54 9.19
CA SER A 390 13.81 46.85 9.85
C SER A 390 14.32 46.77 11.29
N ARG A 391 14.22 45.59 11.91
CA ARG A 391 14.73 45.30 13.27
C ARG A 391 16.05 44.51 13.27
N SER A 392 16.69 44.35 12.11
CA SER A 392 17.94 43.57 11.97
C SER A 392 17.82 42.12 12.48
N LEU A 393 16.64 41.51 12.36
CA LEU A 393 16.37 40.13 12.76
C LEU A 393 16.58 39.15 11.60
N PRO A 394 16.96 37.89 11.89
CA PRO A 394 17.12 36.87 10.86
C PRO A 394 15.83 36.56 10.09
N GLU A 395 15.90 36.56 8.76
CA GLU A 395 14.76 36.15 7.92
C GLU A 395 14.39 34.67 8.09
N GLY A 396 15.34 33.83 8.52
CA GLY A 396 15.09 32.44 8.88
C GLY A 396 14.00 32.26 9.95
N LEU A 397 13.69 33.29 10.74
CA LEU A 397 12.57 33.26 11.70
C LEU A 397 11.21 33.07 11.05
N LEU A 398 11.05 33.35 9.75
CA LEU A 398 9.83 33.01 9.00
C LEU A 398 9.50 31.51 9.06
N ALA A 399 10.51 30.65 9.27
CA ALA A 399 10.30 29.23 9.46
C ALA A 399 9.42 28.92 10.68
N VAL A 400 9.37 29.79 11.69
CA VAL A 400 8.46 29.65 12.84
C VAL A 400 7.01 29.72 12.37
N ALA A 401 6.61 30.78 11.67
CA ALA A 401 5.26 30.90 11.12
C ALA A 401 4.93 29.75 10.14
N MET A 402 5.92 29.28 9.36
CA MET A 402 5.73 28.13 8.49
C MET A 402 5.36 26.86 9.26
N VAL A 403 6.09 26.52 10.34
CA VAL A 403 5.83 25.27 11.09
C VAL A 403 4.64 25.37 12.05
N GLU A 404 4.34 26.57 12.54
CA GLU A 404 3.27 26.84 13.50
C GLU A 404 1.88 26.83 12.84
N SER A 405 1.74 27.52 11.71
CA SER A 405 0.43 27.83 11.10
C SER A 405 0.36 27.57 9.60
N ALA A 406 1.44 27.09 8.97
CA ALA A 406 1.62 27.17 7.52
C ALA A 406 1.39 28.61 7.00
N VAL A 407 1.82 29.60 7.78
CA VAL A 407 1.60 31.03 7.51
C VAL A 407 0.12 31.35 7.24
N SER A 408 -0.79 30.61 7.89
CA SER A 408 -2.22 30.85 7.81
C SER A 408 -2.65 31.71 8.99
N ASN A 409 -3.41 32.77 8.74
CA ASN A 409 -3.93 33.63 9.80
C ASN A 409 -5.13 32.97 10.48
N LEU A 410 -4.91 32.28 11.60
CA LEU A 410 -5.88 31.37 12.20
C LEU A 410 -6.43 31.88 13.54
N PRO A 411 -7.75 31.83 13.78
CA PRO A 411 -8.30 32.06 15.12
C PRO A 411 -7.88 30.95 16.08
N GLU A 412 -7.86 31.24 17.38
CA GLU A 412 -7.50 30.28 18.44
C GLU A 412 -8.38 29.01 18.42
N THR A 413 -9.61 29.12 17.92
CA THR A 413 -10.57 28.00 17.78
C THR A 413 -10.29 27.10 16.57
N SER A 414 -9.32 27.47 15.72
CA SER A 414 -8.99 26.73 14.51
C SER A 414 -8.45 25.33 14.82
N ARG A 415 -8.87 24.37 14.00
CA ARG A 415 -8.40 22.97 14.04
C ARG A 415 -7.48 22.60 12.87
N GLU A 416 -7.05 23.58 12.07
CA GLU A 416 -6.08 23.33 11.00
C GLU A 416 -4.81 22.67 11.55
N PRO A 417 -4.14 21.74 10.87
CA PRO A 417 -2.96 21.07 11.43
C PRO A 417 -1.82 22.05 11.74
N SER A 418 -0.89 21.64 12.62
CA SER A 418 0.41 22.29 12.85
C SER A 418 1.51 21.22 12.79
N MET A 419 2.74 21.63 12.47
CA MET A 419 3.93 20.78 12.55
C MET A 419 4.73 21.03 13.82
N ALA A 420 4.51 22.15 14.51
CA ALA A 420 5.10 22.46 15.80
C ALA A 420 4.46 21.62 16.94
N PRO A 421 5.25 21.11 17.90
CA PRO A 421 4.70 20.57 19.14
C PRO A 421 4.22 21.69 20.08
N GLY A 422 3.22 21.39 20.92
CA GLY A 422 2.80 22.28 22.01
C GLY A 422 1.37 22.82 21.89
N SER A 423 1.07 23.79 22.74
CA SER A 423 -0.22 24.48 22.79
C SER A 423 -0.38 25.45 21.63
N ARG A 424 -1.62 25.70 21.21
CA ARG A 424 -1.92 26.58 20.08
C ARG A 424 -2.29 27.97 20.54
N GLY A 425 -1.85 28.97 19.78
CA GLY A 425 -2.33 30.36 19.89
C GLY A 425 -3.23 30.74 18.72
N ALA A 426 -3.26 32.03 18.41
CA ALA A 426 -3.93 32.60 17.23
C ALA A 426 -2.94 33.34 16.34
N GLY A 427 -3.33 33.63 15.10
CA GLY A 427 -2.53 34.36 14.11
C GLY A 427 -1.56 33.47 13.33
N VAL A 428 -0.68 34.09 12.54
CA VAL A 428 0.35 33.36 11.78
C VAL A 428 1.51 32.92 12.68
N TRP A 429 1.76 33.64 13.77
CA TRP A 429 2.83 33.36 14.74
C TRP A 429 2.36 32.52 15.94
N MET A 430 1.06 32.21 16.04
CA MET A 430 0.46 31.38 17.10
C MET A 430 0.63 31.98 18.51
N PHE A 431 0.38 33.28 18.65
CA PHE A 431 0.45 33.96 19.94
C PHE A 431 -0.67 33.52 20.90
N ILE A 432 -0.29 33.14 22.12
CA ILE A 432 -1.25 32.96 23.22
C ILE A 432 -1.69 34.34 23.77
N PRO A 433 -2.90 34.45 24.38
CA PRO A 433 -3.44 35.75 24.81
C PRO A 433 -2.53 36.53 25.77
N GLU A 434 -1.85 35.84 26.69
CA GLU A 434 -0.97 36.46 27.67
C GLU A 434 0.26 37.10 27.01
N THR A 435 0.97 36.34 26.17
CA THR A 435 2.12 36.84 25.41
C THR A 435 1.72 37.97 24.47
N ALA A 436 0.57 37.85 23.78
CA ALA A 436 0.05 38.89 22.90
C ALA A 436 -0.11 40.23 23.63
N ARG A 437 -0.74 40.22 24.81
CA ARG A 437 -0.91 41.43 25.64
C ARG A 437 0.43 41.98 26.13
N ARG A 438 1.37 41.11 26.54
CA ARG A 438 2.72 41.52 26.97
C ARG A 438 3.48 42.28 25.88
N TYR A 439 3.26 41.94 24.61
CA TYR A 439 3.88 42.58 23.45
C TYR A 439 2.96 43.58 22.73
N GLY A 440 1.95 44.10 23.44
CA GLY A 440 1.18 45.27 23.00
C GLY A 440 -0.04 45.00 22.11
N LEU A 441 -0.42 43.74 21.89
CA LEU A 441 -1.63 43.39 21.16
C LEU A 441 -2.87 43.44 22.06
N LYS A 442 -3.97 43.96 21.54
CA LYS A 442 -5.27 43.92 22.21
C LYS A 442 -5.98 42.60 21.91
N VAL A 443 -6.30 41.87 22.98
CA VAL A 443 -7.02 40.59 22.92
C VAL A 443 -8.27 40.70 23.79
N GLU A 444 -9.37 41.11 23.16
CA GLU A 444 -10.66 41.40 23.80
C GLU A 444 -11.81 40.75 23.00
N ALA A 445 -12.98 40.61 23.63
CA ALA A 445 -14.16 40.08 22.94
C ALA A 445 -14.54 41.00 21.75
N GLY A 446 -14.53 40.46 20.54
CA GLY A 446 -14.83 41.19 19.31
C GLY A 446 -13.64 41.94 18.68
N ARG A 447 -12.47 41.96 19.35
CA ARG A 447 -11.21 42.50 18.78
C ARG A 447 -10.02 41.66 19.22
N ASP A 448 -9.52 40.85 18.30
CA ASP A 448 -8.32 40.06 18.52
C ASP A 448 -7.22 40.48 17.53
N GLU A 449 -6.30 41.32 17.99
CA GLU A 449 -5.21 41.83 17.15
C GLU A 449 -4.14 40.80 16.82
N ARG A 450 -4.22 39.58 17.39
CA ARG A 450 -3.42 38.44 16.92
C ARG A 450 -3.78 38.05 15.48
N LEU A 451 -4.97 38.41 15.02
CA LEU A 451 -5.43 38.18 13.64
C LEU A 451 -5.07 39.32 12.67
N ASP A 452 -4.33 40.34 13.13
CA ASP A 452 -3.74 41.34 12.27
C ASP A 452 -2.27 40.96 12.02
N VAL A 453 -1.97 40.44 10.83
CA VAL A 453 -0.66 39.89 10.48
C VAL A 453 0.47 40.90 10.70
N ALA A 454 0.24 42.19 10.40
CA ALA A 454 1.27 43.22 10.57
C ALA A 454 1.53 43.49 12.05
N ARG A 455 0.48 43.68 12.86
CA ARG A 455 0.63 43.90 14.31
C ARG A 455 1.22 42.69 15.01
N GLU A 456 0.74 41.49 14.69
CA GLU A 456 1.26 40.24 15.25
C GLU A 456 2.74 40.06 14.89
N THR A 457 3.15 40.42 13.66
CA THR A 457 4.56 40.31 13.26
C THR A 457 5.46 41.32 13.99
N GLU A 458 5.00 42.54 14.26
CA GLU A 458 5.74 43.50 15.10
C GLU A 458 5.91 42.99 16.54
N ALA A 459 4.86 42.36 17.09
CA ALA A 459 4.90 41.75 18.40
C ALA A 459 5.84 40.53 18.44
N ALA A 460 5.80 39.67 17.42
CA ALA A 460 6.71 38.53 17.25
C ALA A 460 8.17 38.98 17.13
N ALA A 461 8.45 40.01 16.33
CA ALA A 461 9.79 40.57 16.21
C ALA A 461 10.33 41.12 17.54
N SER A 462 9.48 41.82 18.30
CA SER A 462 9.82 42.32 19.64
C SER A 462 10.11 41.18 20.62
N LEU A 463 9.32 40.10 20.57
CA LEU A 463 9.55 38.89 21.37
C LEU A 463 10.86 38.20 21.00
N PHE A 464 11.14 37.97 19.70
CA PHE A 464 12.38 37.33 19.28
C PHE A 464 13.62 38.12 19.68
N GLN A 465 13.56 39.46 19.59
CA GLN A 465 14.64 40.32 20.05
C GLN A 465 14.88 40.15 21.56
N ALA A 466 13.84 40.23 22.39
CA ALA A 466 13.95 40.05 23.84
C ALA A 466 14.48 38.65 24.22
N LEU A 467 14.04 37.60 23.53
CA LEU A 467 14.53 36.24 23.76
C LEU A 467 16.00 36.07 23.38
N TYR A 468 16.41 36.66 22.25
CA TYR A 468 17.82 36.61 21.85
C TYR A 468 18.72 37.43 22.79
N GLU A 469 18.28 38.61 23.23
CA GLU A 469 18.99 39.41 24.23
C GLU A 469 19.16 38.64 25.56
N ARG A 470 18.15 37.86 25.96
CA ARG A 470 18.19 37.04 27.18
C ARG A 470 19.15 35.86 27.07
N TYR A 471 19.11 35.12 25.97
CA TYR A 471 19.83 33.84 25.85
C TYR A 471 21.15 33.91 25.07
N GLY A 472 21.33 34.92 24.21
CA GLY A 472 22.48 35.03 23.30
C GLY A 472 22.59 33.89 22.28
N ASP A 473 21.54 33.06 22.16
CA ASP A 473 21.53 31.86 21.33
C ASP A 473 20.13 31.66 20.73
N TRP A 474 20.05 31.59 19.41
CA TRP A 474 18.80 31.44 18.68
C TRP A 474 18.08 30.12 18.94
N ARG A 475 18.81 29.02 19.18
CA ARG A 475 18.22 27.72 19.48
C ARG A 475 17.52 27.72 20.84
N LEU A 476 18.10 28.42 21.83
CA LEU A 476 17.48 28.65 23.13
C LEU A 476 16.31 29.63 23.04
N ALA A 477 16.45 30.71 22.25
CA ALA A 477 15.36 31.64 21.99
C ALA A 477 14.14 30.93 21.37
N LEU A 478 14.35 30.05 20.39
CA LEU A 478 13.27 29.24 19.79
C LEU A 478 12.64 28.28 20.81
N ALA A 479 13.44 27.63 21.66
CA ALA A 479 12.90 26.77 22.71
C ALA A 479 12.03 27.56 23.70
N ALA A 480 12.45 28.77 24.06
CA ALA A 480 11.73 29.67 24.96
C ALA A 480 10.47 30.26 24.31
N TYR A 481 10.49 30.51 23.00
CA TYR A 481 9.31 30.92 22.24
C TYR A 481 8.17 29.90 22.40
N ASN A 482 8.49 28.61 22.31
CA ASN A 482 7.51 27.53 22.34
C ASN A 482 7.12 27.09 23.77
N GLN A 483 8.09 26.96 24.68
CA GLN A 483 7.86 26.41 26.03
C GLN A 483 7.82 27.47 27.13
N GLY A 484 8.12 28.73 26.81
CA GLY A 484 8.21 29.84 27.75
C GLY A 484 9.60 30.01 28.36
N GLU A 485 9.96 31.26 28.61
CA GLU A 485 11.24 31.69 29.20
C GLU A 485 11.53 30.97 30.52
N GLY A 486 10.54 30.92 31.43
CA GLY A 486 10.71 30.33 32.75
C GLY A 486 10.98 28.82 32.75
N VAL A 487 10.51 28.10 31.72
CA VAL A 487 10.84 26.67 31.56
C VAL A 487 12.29 26.52 31.12
N VAL A 488 12.71 27.30 30.12
CA VAL A 488 14.09 27.26 29.63
C VAL A 488 15.07 27.68 30.72
N ASP A 489 14.79 28.76 31.46
CA ASP A 489 15.65 29.21 32.55
C ASP A 489 15.82 28.15 33.65
N ARG A 490 14.72 27.48 34.01
CA ARG A 490 14.74 26.39 34.99
C ARG A 490 15.59 25.24 34.49
N VAL A 491 15.38 24.81 33.24
CA VAL A 491 16.15 23.73 32.63
C VAL A 491 17.65 24.07 32.57
N LEU A 492 18.00 25.30 32.23
CA LEU A 492 19.39 25.76 32.22
C LEU A 492 19.99 25.76 33.62
N ALA A 493 19.26 26.24 34.62
CA ALA A 493 19.71 26.27 36.02
C ALA A 493 19.89 24.86 36.61
N GLU A 494 18.98 23.93 36.35
CA GLU A 494 19.02 22.57 36.87
C GLU A 494 20.03 21.68 36.14
N SER A 495 20.21 21.87 34.82
CA SER A 495 21.09 21.02 34.02
C SER A 495 22.53 21.51 33.93
N GLY A 496 22.76 22.82 34.01
CA GLY A 496 24.04 23.44 33.67
C GLY A 496 24.43 23.32 32.18
N VAL A 497 23.57 22.75 31.33
CA VAL A 497 23.82 22.50 29.91
C VAL A 497 23.11 23.55 29.07
N ARG A 498 23.83 24.16 28.14
CA ARG A 498 23.25 25.13 27.17
C ARG A 498 23.04 24.54 25.77
N ASP A 499 23.64 23.39 25.46
CA ASP A 499 23.43 22.75 24.16
C ASP A 499 22.01 22.21 24.02
N VAL A 500 21.26 22.81 23.11
CA VAL A 500 19.86 22.45 22.87
C VAL A 500 19.73 21.02 22.31
N SER A 501 20.71 20.52 21.54
CA SER A 501 20.63 19.13 21.03
C SER A 501 20.64 18.12 22.18
N GLU A 502 21.51 18.32 23.16
CA GLU A 502 21.54 17.51 24.37
C GLU A 502 20.27 17.66 25.22
N LEU A 503 19.76 18.87 25.42
CA LEU A 503 18.53 19.12 26.18
C LEU A 503 17.31 18.46 25.54
N VAL A 504 17.24 18.42 24.21
CA VAL A 504 16.19 17.70 23.48
C VAL A 504 16.37 16.19 23.59
N ARG A 505 17.59 15.68 23.41
CA ARG A 505 17.89 14.24 23.52
C ARG A 505 17.59 13.67 24.90
N THR A 506 17.81 14.46 25.95
CA THR A 506 17.54 14.09 27.35
C THR A 506 16.09 14.33 27.77
N GLY A 507 15.25 14.86 26.87
CA GLY A 507 13.83 15.12 27.12
C GLY A 507 13.55 16.30 28.04
N LYS A 508 14.56 17.13 28.36
CA LYS A 508 14.39 18.34 29.18
C LYS A 508 13.73 19.48 28.39
N LEU A 509 13.93 19.51 27.07
CA LEU A 509 13.22 20.39 26.14
C LEU A 509 12.56 19.55 25.02
N ASN A 510 11.47 20.04 24.44
CA ASN A 510 10.84 19.37 23.31
C ASN A 510 11.58 19.64 21.97
N GLY A 511 11.19 18.92 20.92
CA GLY A 511 11.82 19.02 19.59
C GLY A 511 11.45 20.25 18.75
N TYR A 512 10.90 21.32 19.34
CA TYR A 512 10.46 22.50 18.59
C TYR A 512 11.59 23.15 17.80
N THR A 513 12.75 23.36 18.43
CA THR A 513 13.92 23.96 17.77
C THR A 513 14.35 23.17 16.53
N ALA A 514 14.36 21.83 16.62
CA ALA A 514 14.70 20.98 15.48
C ALA A 514 13.66 21.08 14.34
N THR A 515 12.40 21.27 14.70
CA THR A 515 11.28 21.46 13.75
C THR A 515 11.43 22.78 12.99
N VAL A 516 11.75 23.87 13.70
CA VAL A 516 12.00 25.19 13.08
C VAL A 516 13.26 25.15 12.21
N GLN A 517 14.35 24.53 12.67
CA GLN A 517 15.59 24.40 11.88
C GLN A 517 15.38 23.59 10.59
N ALA A 518 14.56 22.52 10.63
CA ALA A 518 14.13 21.82 9.43
C ALA A 518 13.30 22.73 8.50
N GLY A 519 12.47 23.61 9.07
CA GLY A 519 11.71 24.61 8.35
C GLY A 519 12.61 25.62 7.63
N VAL A 520 13.70 26.05 8.28
CA VAL A 520 14.72 26.92 7.67
C VAL A 520 15.39 26.24 6.47
N LEU A 521 15.78 24.96 6.62
CA LEU A 521 16.36 24.21 5.51
C LEU A 521 15.41 24.15 4.32
N LEU A 522 14.12 23.91 4.58
CA LEU A 522 13.12 23.86 3.52
C LEU A 522 12.83 25.23 2.91
N LEU A 523 12.76 26.29 3.73
CA LEU A 523 12.57 27.67 3.28
C LEU A 523 13.70 28.11 2.34
N ARG A 524 14.93 27.70 2.63
CA ARG A 524 16.11 27.96 1.79
C ARG A 524 16.16 27.05 0.55
N ASN A 525 15.54 25.87 0.60
CA ASN A 525 15.60 24.83 -0.43
C ASN A 525 14.19 24.32 -0.80
N PRO A 526 13.32 25.16 -1.39
CA PRO A 526 11.93 24.78 -1.67
C PRO A 526 11.80 23.64 -2.68
N HIS A 527 12.82 23.41 -3.52
CA HIS A 527 12.89 22.31 -4.50
C HIS A 527 12.83 20.92 -3.86
N LEU A 528 13.04 20.80 -2.55
CA LEU A 528 12.86 19.54 -1.82
C LEU A 528 11.40 19.06 -1.79
N LEU A 529 10.44 19.92 -2.17
CA LEU A 529 9.01 19.59 -2.24
C LEU A 529 8.53 19.22 -3.64
N ASP A 530 9.38 19.24 -4.65
CA ASP A 530 9.00 18.96 -6.05
C ASP A 530 8.54 17.50 -6.26
#